data_AF-A0A7N5JKP4-F1
#
_entry.id   AF-A0A7N5JKP4-F1
#
_cell.length_a   1.000
_cell.length_b   1.000
_cell.length_c   1.000
_cell.angle_alpha   90.00
_cell.angle_beta   90.00
_cell.angle_gamma   90.00
#
_symmetry.space_group_name_H-M   'P 1'
#
loop_
_entity.id
_entity.type
_entity.pdbx_description
1 polymer ?
#
loop_
_entity_poly.entity_id
_entity_poly.type
_entity_poly.pdbx_seq_one_letter_code
_entity_poly.pdbx_strand_id
1 'polypeptide(L)'
;MDGPSLSQGMKRERGRLGEALLSCGAQKSGPLMTCTMSWSPLLLTLLAHCTGSWAQSVLTQPTSVSGALGQKVTISCTGSSSNIGGGNYVSWHQQLPGTAPRMVIYGNNNRPSGIPDRFSGSKSHSSATLTITGLQAEDEAYYYCTSWDSSINAHTVLQAYGEVRQKPTCSSLEGDTRQQFLFSL
;
A
#
# COMPACT_ATOMS: atom_id res chain seq x y z
N MET A 1 6.54 29.83 -37.76
CA MET A 1 7.17 28.65 -37.12
C MET A 1 6.11 28.09 -36.19
N ASP A 2 5.18 27.44 -36.85
CA ASP A 2 3.84 27.14 -36.37
C ASP A 2 3.81 25.67 -35.96
N GLY A 3 3.40 25.40 -34.73
CA GLY A 3 3.17 24.03 -34.27
C GLY A 3 1.81 23.52 -34.75
N PRO A 4 1.60 22.20 -34.85
CA PRO A 4 0.27 21.64 -34.91
C PRO A 4 -0.10 20.90 -33.61
N SER A 5 -1.17 21.42 -33.01
CA SER A 5 -2.08 20.75 -32.09
C SER A 5 -2.69 19.50 -32.73
N LEU A 6 -2.71 18.38 -32.02
CA LEU A 6 -3.39 17.14 -32.41
C LEU A 6 -4.53 16.85 -31.44
N SER A 7 -5.69 17.44 -31.71
CA SER A 7 -6.98 16.97 -31.22
C SER A 7 -7.59 16.05 -32.28
N GLN A 8 -7.76 14.76 -32.00
CA GLN A 8 -8.55 13.88 -32.86
C GLN A 8 -9.78 13.38 -32.12
N GLY A 9 -10.93 13.83 -32.64
CA GLY A 9 -12.25 13.62 -32.08
C GLY A 9 -12.77 12.19 -32.25
N MET A 10 -13.53 11.79 -31.24
CA MET A 10 -14.34 10.58 -31.19
C MET A 10 -15.46 10.68 -32.25
N LYS A 11 -15.32 9.94 -33.36
CA LYS A 11 -16.40 9.77 -34.34
C LYS A 11 -17.47 8.84 -33.78
N ARG A 12 -18.67 9.39 -33.61
CA ARG A 12 -19.91 8.71 -33.19
C ARG A 12 -20.61 8.18 -34.44
N GLU A 13 -20.50 6.87 -34.70
CA GLU A 13 -21.30 6.21 -35.73
C GLU A 13 -22.74 5.99 -35.24
N ARG A 14 -23.69 6.48 -36.03
CA ARG A 14 -25.14 6.41 -35.78
C ARG A 14 -25.73 5.40 -36.78
N GLY A 15 -25.83 4.14 -36.37
CA GLY A 15 -26.51 3.07 -37.09
C GLY A 15 -27.97 2.94 -36.64
N ARG A 16 -28.86 2.72 -37.61
CA ARG A 16 -30.29 3.06 -37.62
C ARG A 16 -31.17 1.99 -36.96
N LEU A 17 -32.17 2.47 -36.23
CA LEU A 17 -33.29 1.72 -35.66
C LEU A 17 -34.09 1.00 -36.77
N GLY A 18 -34.27 -0.31 -36.60
CA GLY A 18 -35.23 -1.12 -37.35
C GLY A 18 -36.10 -1.87 -36.36
N GLU A 19 -37.34 -1.40 -36.21
CA GLU A 19 -38.37 -2.03 -35.39
C GLU A 19 -38.77 -3.40 -35.96
N ALA A 20 -39.00 -4.37 -35.07
CA ALA A 20 -39.78 -5.56 -35.37
C ALA A 20 -40.75 -5.80 -34.20
N LEU A 21 -41.98 -5.34 -34.43
CA LEU A 21 -43.27 -5.64 -33.81
C LEU A 21 -43.30 -6.64 -32.62
N LEU A 22 -43.86 -6.15 -31.50
CA LEU A 22 -44.43 -7.00 -30.45
C LEU A 22 -45.58 -7.84 -31.03
N SER A 23 -45.47 -9.16 -30.93
CA SER A 23 -46.63 -10.06 -31.03
C SER A 23 -46.87 -10.70 -29.66
N CYS A 24 -47.97 -10.32 -29.01
CA CYS A 24 -48.42 -10.91 -27.76
C CYS A 24 -49.20 -12.19 -28.06
N GLY A 25 -48.50 -13.34 -28.08
CA GLY A 25 -49.12 -14.66 -28.13
C GLY A 25 -49.26 -15.24 -26.73
N ALA A 26 -50.48 -15.29 -26.20
CA ALA A 26 -50.78 -16.07 -25.01
C ALA A 26 -50.72 -17.56 -25.34
N GLN A 27 -49.90 -18.34 -24.62
CA GLN A 27 -50.00 -19.81 -24.67
C GLN A 27 -49.86 -20.45 -23.29
N LYS A 28 -50.79 -21.35 -23.02
CA LYS A 28 -51.14 -21.94 -21.73
C LYS A 28 -50.44 -23.31 -21.56
N SER A 29 -50.05 -23.58 -20.31
CA SER A 29 -49.86 -24.87 -19.63
C SER A 29 -48.77 -25.89 -20.07
N GLY A 30 -47.73 -26.01 -19.23
CA GLY A 30 -47.02 -27.26 -18.86
C GLY A 30 -45.68 -27.57 -19.56
N PRO A 31 -44.82 -28.42 -18.96
CA PRO A 31 -43.92 -28.08 -17.86
C PRO A 31 -42.44 -27.98 -18.31
N LEU A 32 -41.68 -27.15 -17.58
CA LEU A 32 -40.21 -26.95 -17.65
C LEU A 32 -39.58 -26.92 -19.06
N MET A 33 -39.53 -25.73 -19.64
CA MET A 33 -38.43 -25.35 -20.52
C MET A 33 -37.55 -24.36 -19.77
N THR A 34 -36.53 -24.88 -19.09
CA THR A 34 -35.40 -24.06 -18.67
C THR A 34 -34.72 -23.53 -19.92
N CYS A 35 -34.98 -22.27 -20.24
CA CYS A 35 -34.25 -21.53 -21.26
C CYS A 35 -32.84 -21.30 -20.69
N THR A 36 -31.95 -22.27 -20.84
CA THR A 36 -30.53 -22.06 -20.54
C THR A 36 -30.04 -21.07 -21.59
N MET A 37 -29.93 -19.80 -21.18
CA MET A 37 -29.26 -18.78 -21.96
C MET A 37 -27.88 -19.33 -22.32
N SER A 38 -27.67 -19.73 -23.57
CA SER A 38 -26.39 -20.21 -24.11
C SER A 38 -25.30 -19.12 -24.04
N TRP A 39 -25.64 -17.93 -23.55
CA TRP A 39 -24.70 -16.87 -23.18
C TRP A 39 -24.14 -17.03 -21.76
N SER A 40 -24.80 -17.76 -20.87
CA SER A 40 -24.32 -17.97 -19.49
C SER A 40 -22.90 -18.56 -19.42
N PRO A 41 -22.50 -19.54 -20.24
CA PRO A 41 -21.12 -20.03 -20.26
C PRO A 41 -20.12 -18.98 -20.76
N LEU A 42 -20.53 -18.13 -21.72
CA LEU A 42 -19.69 -17.07 -22.29
C LEU A 42 -19.50 -15.90 -21.32
N LEU A 43 -20.53 -15.56 -20.55
CA LEU A 43 -20.45 -14.54 -19.50
C LEU A 43 -19.63 -15.03 -18.29
N LEU A 44 -19.79 -16.31 -17.91
CA LEU A 44 -19.01 -16.95 -16.84
C LEU A 44 -17.53 -17.09 -17.23
N THR A 45 -17.23 -17.43 -18.48
CA THR A 45 -15.84 -17.43 -18.96
C THR A 45 -15.28 -16.00 -18.97
N LEU A 46 -15.99 -15.00 -19.47
CA LEU A 46 -15.51 -13.61 -19.44
C LEU A 46 -15.20 -13.10 -18.02
N LEU A 47 -16.05 -13.41 -17.03
CA LEU A 47 -15.81 -13.10 -15.61
C LEU A 47 -14.61 -13.86 -15.03
N ALA A 48 -14.35 -15.09 -15.50
CA ALA A 48 -13.22 -15.91 -15.05
C ALA A 48 -11.85 -15.41 -15.55
N HIS A 49 -11.81 -14.54 -16.58
CA HIS A 49 -10.55 -13.98 -17.11
C HIS A 49 -10.14 -12.66 -16.44
N CYS A 50 -10.91 -12.19 -15.44
CA CYS A 50 -10.61 -10.96 -14.71
C CYS A 50 -9.79 -11.18 -13.42
N THR A 51 -9.19 -12.36 -13.20
CA THR A 51 -8.19 -12.54 -12.14
C THR A 51 -6.84 -11.99 -12.61
N GLY A 52 -6.78 -10.70 -12.93
CA GLY A 52 -5.50 -10.03 -13.06
C GLY A 52 -4.80 -10.10 -11.71
N SER A 53 -3.56 -10.59 -11.65
CA SER A 53 -2.75 -10.47 -10.44
C SER A 53 -2.45 -9.00 -10.20
N TRP A 54 -3.01 -8.43 -9.14
CA TRP A 54 -2.69 -7.08 -8.69
C TRP A 54 -1.27 -7.13 -8.14
N ALA A 55 -0.28 -6.74 -8.93
CA ALA A 55 1.09 -6.63 -8.44
C ALA A 55 1.15 -5.52 -7.39
N GLN A 56 1.36 -5.89 -6.13
CA GLN A 56 1.58 -4.94 -5.04
C GLN A 56 3.08 -4.66 -4.93
N SER A 57 3.49 -3.38 -4.97
CA SER A 57 4.86 -2.99 -4.66
C SER A 57 5.01 -2.86 -3.15
N VAL A 58 5.83 -3.73 -2.58
CA VAL A 58 5.99 -3.89 -1.13
C VAL A 58 7.43 -3.57 -0.74
N LEU A 59 7.58 -2.89 0.40
CA LEU A 59 8.84 -2.68 1.09
C LEU A 59 8.96 -3.63 2.29
N THR A 60 10.16 -4.17 2.51
CA THR A 60 10.46 -5.09 3.61
C THR A 60 11.11 -4.33 4.75
N GLN A 61 10.54 -4.40 5.95
CA GLN A 61 11.15 -3.90 7.20
C GLN A 61 11.16 -5.03 8.24
N PRO A 62 12.00 -4.96 9.29
CA PRO A 62 11.85 -5.86 10.43
C PRO A 62 10.49 -5.66 11.10
N THR A 63 9.93 -6.72 11.68
CA THR A 63 8.64 -6.71 12.41
C THR A 63 8.70 -6.06 13.78
N SER A 64 9.90 -5.97 14.36
CA SER A 64 10.14 -5.21 15.57
C SER A 64 11.63 -4.93 15.71
N VAL A 65 11.92 -3.85 16.40
CA VAL A 65 13.24 -3.50 16.88
C VAL A 65 13.11 -3.17 18.36
N SER A 66 14.18 -3.26 19.13
CA SER A 66 14.17 -2.84 20.53
C SER A 66 15.50 -2.21 20.89
N GLY A 67 15.46 -1.34 21.89
CA GLY A 67 16.63 -0.66 22.43
C GLY A 67 16.32 -0.12 23.81
N ALA A 68 17.36 0.05 24.62
CA ALA A 68 17.23 0.72 25.91
C ALA A 68 17.26 2.25 25.73
N LEU A 69 16.73 2.98 26.72
CA LEU A 69 16.81 4.44 26.76
C LEU A 69 18.26 4.92 26.59
N GLY A 70 18.46 5.96 25.80
CA GLY A 70 19.77 6.53 25.49
C GLY A 70 20.56 5.75 24.43
N GLN A 71 20.16 4.55 24.04
CA GLN A 71 20.87 3.80 22.99
C GLN A 71 20.56 4.33 21.59
N LYS A 72 21.42 3.95 20.64
CA LYS A 72 21.17 4.12 19.21
C LYS A 72 20.42 2.91 18.68
N VAL A 73 19.32 3.15 17.98
CA VAL A 73 18.59 2.13 17.23
C VAL A 73 18.60 2.45 15.73
N THR A 74 18.58 1.41 14.91
CA THR A 74 18.54 1.54 13.44
C THR A 74 17.45 0.61 12.89
N ILE A 75 16.53 1.20 12.13
CA ILE A 75 15.44 0.51 11.46
C ILE A 75 15.80 0.44 9.97
N SER A 76 15.75 -0.75 9.39
CA SER A 76 16.04 -0.97 7.98
C SER A 76 14.76 -1.07 7.15
N CYS A 77 14.86 -0.63 5.89
CA CYS A 77 13.82 -0.79 4.90
C CYS A 77 14.47 -1.18 3.57
N THR A 78 14.06 -2.31 3.01
CA THR A 78 14.62 -2.87 1.78
C THR A 78 13.54 -2.96 0.72
N GLY A 79 13.91 -2.62 -0.50
CA GLY A 79 13.05 -2.66 -1.67
C GLY A 79 13.79 -3.20 -2.90
N SER A 80 13.29 -2.84 -4.07
CA SER A 80 13.81 -3.21 -5.37
C SER A 80 14.49 -2.02 -6.05
N SER A 81 14.97 -2.24 -7.28
CA SER A 81 15.46 -1.18 -8.16
C SER A 81 14.37 -0.20 -8.62
N SER A 82 13.09 -0.63 -8.64
CA SER A 82 11.96 0.18 -9.11
C SER A 82 11.39 1.12 -8.05
N ASN A 83 11.58 0.80 -6.76
CA ASN A 83 11.06 1.58 -5.65
C ASN A 83 12.14 2.31 -4.84
N ILE A 84 12.93 1.69 -3.96
CA ILE A 84 13.97 2.38 -3.18
C ILE A 84 15.18 2.71 -4.07
N GLY A 85 15.51 1.80 -4.98
CA GLY A 85 16.55 1.98 -5.98
C GLY A 85 16.17 2.98 -7.08
N GLY A 86 16.98 3.04 -8.14
CA GLY A 86 16.62 3.76 -9.37
C GLY A 86 16.51 5.28 -9.24
N GLY A 87 17.03 5.87 -8.16
CA GLY A 87 16.99 7.33 -7.95
C GLY A 87 15.75 7.84 -7.22
N ASN A 88 14.81 6.98 -6.87
CA ASN A 88 13.63 7.36 -6.08
C ASN A 88 13.99 7.79 -4.66
N TYR A 89 13.09 8.55 -4.03
CA TYR A 89 13.25 8.99 -2.65
C TYR A 89 12.56 8.05 -1.66
N VAL A 90 13.12 7.97 -0.45
CA VAL A 90 12.50 7.29 0.69
C VAL A 90 12.11 8.33 1.74
N SER A 91 10.90 8.18 2.28
CA SER A 91 10.42 8.95 3.42
C SER A 91 10.06 8.01 4.56
N TRP A 92 10.33 8.45 5.79
CA TRP A 92 10.03 7.74 7.02
C TRP A 92 8.94 8.46 7.79
N HIS A 93 8.06 7.66 8.37
CA HIS A 93 6.98 8.12 9.20
C HIS A 93 6.98 7.39 10.53
N GLN A 94 6.45 8.06 11.53
CA GLN A 94 6.22 7.55 12.87
C GLN A 94 4.73 7.67 13.18
N GLN A 95 4.14 6.62 13.72
CA GLN A 95 2.76 6.61 14.16
C GLN A 95 2.70 6.15 15.61
N LEU A 96 2.24 7.05 16.49
CA LEU A 96 1.92 6.68 17.87
C LEU A 96 0.59 5.91 17.88
N PRO A 97 0.39 4.98 18.82
CA PRO A 97 -0.87 4.27 18.96
C PRO A 97 -2.05 5.25 19.05
N GLY A 98 -3.05 5.07 18.18
CA GLY A 98 -4.24 5.92 18.14
C GLY A 98 -4.08 7.30 17.49
N THR A 99 -2.90 7.62 16.93
CA THR A 99 -2.70 8.87 16.20
C THR A 99 -2.60 8.65 14.69
N ALA A 100 -2.80 9.73 13.93
CA ALA A 100 -2.38 9.77 12.54
C ALA A 100 -0.84 9.67 12.46
N PRO A 101 -0.29 9.07 11.41
CA PRO A 101 1.13 9.10 11.22
C PRO A 101 1.70 10.49 10.95
N ARG A 102 2.91 10.74 11.43
CA ARG A 102 3.71 11.94 11.16
C ARG A 102 4.98 11.60 10.40
N MET A 103 5.39 12.47 9.50
CA MET A 103 6.65 12.33 8.77
C MET A 103 7.82 12.71 9.67
N VAL A 104 8.85 11.86 9.74
CA VAL A 104 10.08 12.11 10.53
C VAL A 104 11.30 12.34 9.65
N ILE A 105 11.35 11.73 8.46
CA ILE A 105 12.38 11.99 7.44
C ILE A 105 11.70 11.99 6.06
N TYR A 106 12.14 12.86 5.17
CA TYR A 106 11.74 12.89 3.76
C TYR A 106 12.98 13.02 2.86
N GLY A 107 12.82 12.76 1.56
CA GLY A 107 13.90 12.98 0.59
C GLY A 107 15.19 12.22 0.91
N ASN A 108 15.10 11.03 1.53
CA ASN A 108 16.20 10.18 2.03
C ASN A 108 16.81 10.63 3.37
N ASN A 109 17.08 11.91 3.58
CA ASN A 109 17.81 12.40 4.76
C ASN A 109 17.36 13.77 5.29
N ASN A 110 16.38 14.40 4.67
CA ASN A 110 15.85 15.68 5.14
C ASN A 110 14.90 15.46 6.30
N ARG A 111 15.02 16.30 7.33
CA ARG A 111 14.18 16.22 8.52
C ARG A 111 13.22 17.42 8.55
N PRO A 112 11.90 17.22 8.72
CA PRO A 112 10.96 18.32 8.88
C PRO A 112 11.25 19.17 10.12
N SER A 113 10.78 20.43 10.11
CA SER A 113 10.85 21.29 11.30
C SER A 113 10.06 20.67 12.47
N GLY A 114 10.57 20.82 13.68
CA GLY A 114 9.96 20.26 14.90
C GLY A 114 10.27 18.79 15.18
N ILE A 115 10.96 18.09 14.26
CA ILE A 115 11.46 16.73 14.52
C ILE A 115 12.86 16.82 15.18
N PRO A 116 13.08 16.14 16.32
CA PRO A 116 14.35 16.18 17.03
C PRO A 116 15.57 15.76 16.18
N ASP A 117 16.72 16.34 16.48
CA ASP A 117 17.97 16.13 15.73
C ASP A 117 18.51 14.70 15.79
N ARG A 118 18.11 13.97 16.82
CA ARG A 118 18.41 12.55 17.02
C ARG A 118 17.89 11.61 15.94
N PHE A 119 16.91 12.03 15.14
CA PHE A 119 16.41 11.27 13.99
C PHE A 119 17.23 11.58 12.75
N SER A 120 17.72 10.54 12.08
CA SER A 120 18.46 10.68 10.83
C SER A 120 18.12 9.55 9.85
N GLY A 121 18.01 9.88 8.57
CA GLY A 121 17.77 8.91 7.51
C GLY A 121 18.97 8.75 6.59
N SER A 122 19.12 7.56 6.01
CA SER A 122 20.07 7.32 4.92
C SER A 122 19.50 6.33 3.91
N LYS A 123 20.08 6.34 2.70
CA LYS A 123 19.73 5.42 1.62
C LYS A 123 21.00 4.98 0.89
N SER A 124 21.08 3.69 0.57
CA SER A 124 22.10 3.11 -0.28
C SER A 124 21.46 2.06 -1.18
N HIS A 125 21.64 2.20 -2.50
CA HIS A 125 21.07 1.31 -3.50
C HIS A 125 19.55 1.13 -3.31
N SER A 126 19.10 -0.09 -3.01
CA SER A 126 17.71 -0.48 -2.75
C SER A 126 17.42 -0.67 -1.26
N SER A 127 18.24 -0.12 -0.38
CA SER A 127 18.05 -0.15 1.07
C SER A 127 18.10 1.26 1.67
N ALA A 128 17.25 1.49 2.66
CA ALA A 128 17.20 2.70 3.45
C ALA A 128 17.27 2.37 4.93
N THR A 129 17.74 3.32 5.73
CA THR A 129 17.73 3.20 7.19
C THR A 129 17.23 4.47 7.86
N LEU A 130 16.51 4.29 8.97
CA LEU A 130 16.22 5.33 9.95
C LEU A 130 17.06 5.04 11.19
N THR A 131 17.84 6.01 11.61
CA THR A 131 18.64 5.97 12.83
C THR A 131 18.06 6.93 13.85
N ILE A 132 17.85 6.42 15.07
CA ILE A 132 17.44 7.19 16.24
C ILE A 132 18.56 7.08 17.27
N THR A 133 19.26 8.17 17.55
CA THR A 133 20.30 8.20 18.59
C THR A 133 19.71 8.64 19.92
N GLY A 134 20.15 8.10 21.06
CA GLY A 134 19.63 8.58 22.34
C GLY A 134 18.13 8.32 22.50
N LEU A 135 17.72 7.07 22.29
CA LEU A 135 16.32 6.64 22.31
C LEU A 135 15.57 7.12 23.56
N GLN A 136 14.37 7.67 23.37
CA GLN A 136 13.53 8.21 24.44
C GLN A 136 12.23 7.41 24.56
N ALA A 137 11.49 7.57 25.67
CA ALA A 137 10.26 6.80 25.90
C ALA A 137 9.17 7.15 24.88
N GLU A 138 9.10 8.41 24.46
CA GLU A 138 8.21 8.93 23.42
C GLU A 138 8.54 8.43 22.00
N ASP A 139 9.68 7.75 21.82
CA ASP A 139 10.05 7.17 20.52
C ASP A 139 9.41 5.80 20.30
N GLU A 140 8.72 5.23 21.30
CA GLU A 140 7.93 4.01 21.17
C GLU A 140 6.71 4.24 20.26
N ALA A 141 6.80 3.74 19.03
CA ALA A 141 5.81 3.97 17.98
C ALA A 141 5.92 2.91 16.88
N TYR A 142 4.98 2.91 15.94
CA TYR A 142 5.12 2.22 14.67
C TYR A 142 5.92 3.08 13.69
N TYR A 143 6.96 2.51 13.10
CA TYR A 143 7.77 3.18 12.08
C TYR A 143 7.62 2.55 10.72
N TYR A 144 7.52 3.38 9.70
CA TYR A 144 7.33 2.90 8.34
C TYR A 144 8.00 3.76 7.26
N CYS A 145 8.62 3.07 6.31
CA CYS A 145 9.22 3.65 5.13
C CYS A 145 8.24 3.69 3.96
N THR A 146 8.36 4.69 3.11
CA THR A 146 7.55 4.84 1.90
C THR A 146 8.44 5.28 0.75
N SER A 147 8.14 4.80 -0.45
CA SER A 147 8.82 5.22 -1.67
C SER A 147 7.84 5.27 -2.84
N TRP A 148 8.28 5.82 -3.97
CA TRP A 148 7.55 5.77 -5.24
C TRP A 148 8.05 4.59 -6.04
N ASP A 149 7.16 3.74 -6.53
CA ASP A 149 7.51 2.66 -7.45
C ASP A 149 7.26 3.11 -8.90
N SER A 150 8.35 3.24 -9.65
CA SER A 150 8.32 3.66 -11.04
C SER A 150 7.75 2.62 -12.01
N SER A 151 7.68 1.35 -11.63
CA SER A 151 7.12 0.29 -12.46
C SER A 151 5.59 0.32 -12.53
N ILE A 152 4.95 0.76 -11.44
CA ILE A 152 3.49 0.86 -11.31
C ILE A 152 2.99 2.30 -11.20
N ASN A 153 3.89 3.28 -11.21
CA ASN A 153 3.60 4.71 -11.06
C ASN A 153 2.71 5.01 -9.84
N ALA A 154 3.06 4.43 -8.69
CA ALA A 154 2.33 4.60 -7.46
C ALA A 154 3.25 4.54 -6.24
N HIS A 155 2.78 5.05 -5.10
CA HIS A 155 3.48 4.87 -3.83
C HIS A 155 3.43 3.42 -3.36
N THR A 156 4.54 2.95 -2.80
CA THR A 156 4.62 1.62 -2.18
C THR A 156 3.67 1.53 -1.00
N VAL A 157 2.94 0.43 -0.91
CA VAL A 157 2.09 0.12 0.24
C VAL A 157 2.91 -0.69 1.23
N LEU A 158 2.74 -0.41 2.52
CA LEU A 158 3.32 -1.25 3.58
C LEU A 158 2.57 -2.57 3.61
N GLN A 159 3.27 -3.71 3.52
CA GLN A 159 2.67 -4.97 3.95
C GLN A 159 2.54 -4.94 5.47
N ALA A 160 1.37 -4.53 5.97
CA ALA A 160 0.95 -4.93 7.30
C ALA A 160 0.72 -6.44 7.22
N TYR A 161 1.65 -7.25 7.73
CA TYR A 161 1.35 -8.66 7.95
C TYR A 161 0.34 -8.70 9.09
N GLY A 162 -0.94 -8.65 8.72
CA GLY A 162 -2.05 -8.65 9.66
C GLY A 162 -2.14 -10.00 10.36
N GLU A 163 -1.37 -10.17 11.43
CA GLU A 163 -1.81 -11.00 12.54
C GLU A 163 -2.58 -10.07 13.48
N VAL A 164 -3.91 -10.21 13.50
CA VAL A 164 -4.74 -9.71 14.60
C VAL A 164 -4.37 -10.54 15.83
N ARG A 165 -3.15 -10.38 16.34
CA ARG A 165 -2.77 -10.92 17.63
C ARG A 165 -3.33 -9.93 18.64
N GLN A 166 -4.36 -10.37 19.36
CA GLN A 166 -4.88 -9.67 20.52
C GLN A 166 -3.72 -9.08 21.32
N LYS A 167 -3.84 -7.78 21.63
CA LYS A 167 -3.03 -7.08 22.63
C LYS A 167 -2.79 -8.05 23.79
N PRO A 168 -1.53 -8.40 24.13
CA PRO A 168 -1.29 -9.13 25.36
C PRO A 168 -1.92 -8.30 26.47
N THR A 169 -2.91 -8.88 27.14
CA THR A 169 -3.43 -8.36 28.39
C THR A 169 -2.22 -8.02 29.26
N CYS A 170 -2.18 -6.81 29.81
CA CYS A 170 -1.15 -6.42 30.75
C CYS A 170 -1.23 -7.35 31.95
N SER A 171 -0.47 -8.44 31.93
CA SER A 171 -0.10 -9.19 33.11
C SER A 171 1.16 -8.54 33.63
N SER A 172 0.97 -7.67 34.62
CA SER A 172 1.99 -7.29 35.59
C SER A 172 2.66 -8.57 36.08
N LEU A 173 3.86 -8.84 35.61
CA LEU A 173 4.81 -9.66 36.33
C LEU A 173 5.96 -8.72 36.70
N GLU A 174 5.88 -8.25 37.94
CA GLU A 174 6.99 -7.69 38.69
C GLU A 174 8.23 -8.57 38.51
N GLY A 175 9.32 -7.96 38.02
CA GLY A 175 10.65 -8.53 38.16
C GLY A 175 11.53 -8.58 36.90
N ASP A 176 11.72 -7.46 36.18
CA ASP A 176 13.05 -7.09 35.63
C ASP A 176 13.06 -5.63 35.13
N THR A 177 14.04 -4.84 35.53
CA THR A 177 14.04 -3.36 35.38
C THR A 177 14.67 -2.93 34.05
N ARG A 178 14.15 -3.45 32.91
CA ARG A 178 14.60 -3.10 31.55
C ARG A 178 13.47 -3.21 30.51
N GLN A 179 12.44 -2.38 30.60
CA GLN A 179 11.47 -2.29 29.50
C GLN A 179 12.08 -1.57 28.28
N GLN A 180 11.98 -2.25 27.12
CA GLN A 180 12.61 -1.98 25.83
C GLN A 180 11.54 -2.13 24.73
N PHE A 181 11.17 -1.13 23.93
CA PHE A 181 10.28 -1.37 22.77
C PHE A 181 10.47 -0.36 21.62
N LEU A 182 10.49 -0.85 20.36
CA LEU A 182 10.49 -0.04 19.13
C LEU A 182 9.83 -0.82 17.96
N PHE A 183 8.52 -0.73 17.78
CA PHE A 183 7.82 -1.58 16.80
C PHE A 183 8.00 -1.07 15.34
N SER A 184 8.22 -1.98 14.39
CA SER A 184 8.37 -1.66 12.96
C SER A 184 7.46 -2.57 12.15
N LEU A 185 6.62 -1.97 11.30
CA LEU A 185 5.45 -2.54 10.61
C LEU A 185 4.29 -2.98 11.51
#